data_AF-J3I5X8-F1
#
_entry.id   AF-J3I5X8-F1
#
_cell.length_a   1.000
_cell.length_b   1.000
_cell.length_c   1.000
_cell.angle_alpha   90.00
_cell.angle_beta   90.00
_cell.angle_gamma   90.00
#
_symmetry.space_group_name_H-M   'P 1'
#
loop_
_entity.id
_entity.type
_entity.pdbx_description
1 polymer ?
#
loop_
_entity_poly.entity_id
_entity_poly.type
_entity_poly.pdbx_seq_one_letter_code
_entity_poly.pdbx_strand_id
1 'polypeptide(L)' 'MPSKVRIALDAMGGDSGAAVVIPGAAISLQRHRDTKFLLVGDRARIEPELDRHPQLKAASKIVHTDVAVSGSDKPS' A
#
# COMPACT_ATOMS: atom_id res chain seq x y z
N MET A 1 -22.10 -14.85 -1.18
CA MET A 1 -21.18 -14.01 -0.39
C MET A 1 -20.21 -13.37 -1.37
N PRO A 2 -20.03 -12.04 -1.39
CA PRO A 2 -18.97 -11.46 -2.21
C PRO A 2 -17.63 -12.06 -1.76
N SER A 3 -16.79 -12.44 -2.71
CA SER A 3 -15.48 -13.02 -2.43
C SER A 3 -14.59 -11.99 -1.74
N LYS A 4 -13.81 -12.41 -0.73
CA LYS A 4 -12.79 -11.54 -0.13
C LYS A 4 -11.79 -11.13 -1.21
N VAL A 5 -11.72 -9.84 -1.51
CA VAL A 5 -10.80 -9.29 -2.50
C VAL A 5 -9.48 -8.93 -1.82
N ARG A 6 -8.36 -9.29 -2.47
CA ARG A 6 -7.02 -8.87 -2.06
C ARG A 6 -6.42 -8.01 -3.17
N ILE A 7 -5.92 -6.83 -2.80
CA ILE A 7 -5.34 -5.85 -3.72
C ILE A 7 -3.87 -5.66 -3.36
N ALA A 8 -2.98 -5.83 -4.32
CA ALA A 8 -1.59 -5.42 -4.18
C ALA A 8 -1.45 -3.95 -4.58
N LEU A 9 -0.76 -3.16 -3.75
CA LEU A 9 -0.47 -1.76 -3.99
C LEU A 9 1.04 -1.56 -3.99
N ASP A 10 1.54 -0.94 -5.06
CA ASP A 10 2.88 -0.35 -5.06
C ASP A 10 2.83 0.91 -4.19
N ALA A 11 3.45 0.84 -3.02
CA ALA A 11 3.51 1.96 -2.10
C ALA A 11 4.60 2.97 -2.48
N MET A 12 5.51 2.64 -3.40
CA MET A 12 6.59 3.52 -3.85
C MET A 12 6.23 4.31 -5.09
N GLY A 13 5.18 3.90 -5.80
CA GLY A 13 4.70 4.54 -7.03
C GLY A 13 4.11 5.94 -6.83
N GLY A 14 4.34 6.80 -7.82
CA GLY A 14 3.90 8.20 -7.84
C GLY A 14 4.81 9.14 -7.05
N ASP A 15 4.62 10.45 -7.24
CA ASP A 15 5.53 11.50 -6.75
C ASP A 15 5.73 11.51 -5.23
N SER A 16 4.74 11.00 -4.48
CA SER A 16 4.73 11.02 -3.01
C SER A 16 4.74 9.63 -2.36
N GLY A 17 4.68 8.55 -3.16
CA GLY A 17 4.70 7.16 -2.68
C GLY A 17 3.78 6.88 -1.48
N ALA A 18 4.36 6.34 -0.40
CA ALA A 18 3.61 5.80 0.73
C ALA A 18 2.73 6.86 1.42
N ALA A 19 3.17 8.13 1.44
CA ALA A 19 2.43 9.23 2.06
C ALA A 19 1.08 9.52 1.39
N VAL A 20 0.88 9.06 0.14
CA VAL A 20 -0.39 9.19 -0.59
C VAL A 20 -1.09 7.84 -0.72
N VAL A 21 -0.34 6.79 -1.04
CA VAL A 21 -0.91 5.45 -1.26
C VAL A 21 -1.55 4.90 0.01
N ILE A 22 -0.92 5.06 1.16
CA ILE A 22 -1.41 4.50 2.43
C ILE A 22 -2.71 5.17 2.91
N PRO A 23 -2.83 6.51 2.97
CA PRO A 23 -4.11 7.15 3.28
C PRO A 23 -5.22 6.80 2.27
N GLY A 24 -4.89 6.70 0.98
CA GLY A 24 -5.85 6.28 -0.05
C GLY A 24 -6.38 4.86 0.18
N ALA A 25 -5.51 3.92 0.52
CA ALA A 25 -5.90 2.56 0.89
C ALA A 25 -6.79 2.53 2.14
N ALA A 26 -6.51 3.40 3.13
CA ALA A 26 -7.33 3.52 4.33
C ALA A 26 -8.76 4.01 4.00
N ILE A 27 -8.90 4.99 3.10
CA ILE A 27 -10.22 5.46 2.61
C ILE A 27 -10.94 4.34 1.87
N SER A 28 -10.25 3.58 1.02
CA SER A 28 -10.83 2.43 0.29
C SER A 28 -11.35 1.37 1.26
N LEU A 29 -10.57 1.01 2.29
CA LEU A 29 -10.98 0.07 3.33
C LEU A 29 -12.23 0.54 4.08
N GLN A 30 -12.44 1.87 4.21
CA GLN A 30 -13.65 2.38 4.84
C GLN A 30 -14.93 2.06 4.08
N ARG A 31 -14.84 2.03 2.74
CA ARG A 31 -15.94 1.72 1.83
C ARG A 31 -16.09 0.22 1.59
N HIS A 32 -14.97 -0.51 1.65
CA HIS A 32 -14.90 -1.94 1.36
C HIS A 32 -14.21 -2.69 2.52
N ARG A 33 -14.97 -2.94 3.59
CA ARG A 33 -14.45 -3.46 4.87
C ARG A 33 -13.81 -4.86 4.78
N ASP A 34 -14.18 -5.64 3.78
CA ASP A 34 -13.68 -6.99 3.58
C ASP A 34 -12.40 -7.06 2.71
N THR A 35 -11.91 -5.93 2.21
CA THR A 35 -10.69 -5.86 1.41
C THR A 35 -9.44 -6.10 2.25
N LYS A 36 -8.49 -6.86 1.69
CA LYS A 36 -7.14 -7.01 2.24
C LYS A 36 -6.10 -6.41 1.31
N PHE A 37 -5.04 -5.84 1.88
CA PHE A 37 -4.00 -5.17 1.11
C PHE A 37 -2.66 -5.88 1.23
N LEU A 38 -1.93 -5.92 0.13
CA LEU A 38 -0.52 -6.28 0.07
C LEU A 38 0.26 -5.02 -0.33
N LEU A 39 0.95 -4.41 0.62
CA LEU A 39 1.69 -3.17 0.42
C LEU A 39 3.12 -3.53 0.03
N VAL A 40 3.52 -3.23 -1.20
CA VAL A 40 4.84 -3.55 -1.73
C VAL A 40 5.71 -2.29 -1.70
N GLY A 41 6.90 -2.37 -1.12
CA GLY A 41 7.83 -1.23 -1.10
C GLY A 41 8.77 -1.23 0.08
N ASP A 42 9.41 -0.07 0.30
CA ASP A 42 10.29 0.14 1.43
C ASP A 42 9.49 0.15 2.74
N ARG A 43 9.79 -0.81 3.62
CA ARG A 43 9.11 -0.97 4.91
C ARG A 43 9.29 0.27 5.80
N ALA A 44 10.48 0.87 5.80
CA ALA A 44 10.78 2.03 6.64
C ALA A 44 9.95 3.27 6.25
N ARG A 45 9.51 3.34 4.98
CA ARG A 45 8.61 4.40 4.48
C ARG A 45 7.14 4.05 4.67
N ILE A 46 6.78 2.77 4.60
CA ILE A 46 5.39 2.30 4.73
C ILE A 46 4.92 2.29 6.19
N GLU A 47 5.73 1.78 7.12
CA GLU A 47 5.33 1.57 8.51
C GLU A 47 4.89 2.83 9.24
N PRO A 48 5.60 3.98 9.14
CA PRO A 48 5.18 5.21 9.81
C PRO A 48 3.80 5.71 9.34
N GLU A 49 3.51 5.59 8.04
CA GLU A 49 2.20 5.95 7.51
C GLU A 49 1.14 4.95 7.96
N LEU A 50 1.46 3.66 7.95
CA LEU A 50 0.54 2.60 8.34
C LEU A 50 0.16 2.65 9.83
N ASP A 51 1.07 3.10 10.69
CA ASP A 51 0.83 3.31 12.13
C ASP A 51 -0.23 4.37 12.40
N ARG A 52 -0.41 5.33 11.50
CA ARG A 52 -1.48 6.34 11.55
C ARG A 52 -2.86 5.76 11.20
N HIS A 53 -2.91 4.54 10.67
CA HIS A 53 -4.12 3.87 10.19
C HIS A 53 -4.28 2.44 10.76
N PRO A 54 -4.62 2.26 12.04
CA PRO A 54 -4.66 0.94 12.70
C PRO A 54 -5.56 -0.10 12.03
N GLN A 55 -6.72 0.32 11.49
CA GLN A 55 -7.63 -0.57 10.76
C GLN A 55 -7.00 -1.09 9.46
N LEU A 56 -6.30 -0.20 8.73
CA LEU A 56 -5.57 -0.59 7.53
C LEU A 56 -4.41 -1.50 7.88
N LYS A 57 -3.66 -1.18 8.94
CA LYS A 57 -2.56 -2.03 9.45
C LYS A 57 -3.02 -3.47 9.68
N ALA A 58 -4.16 -3.66 10.36
CA ALA A 58 -4.74 -4.98 10.60
C ALA A 58 -5.27 -5.68 9.33
N ALA A 59 -5.59 -4.93 8.28
CA ALA A 59 -6.06 -5.44 7.00
C ALA A 59 -4.93 -5.67 5.97
N SER A 60 -3.68 -5.36 6.32
CA SER A 60 -2.56 -5.29 5.37
C SER A 60 -1.40 -6.22 5.74
N LYS A 61 -0.62 -6.58 4.71
CA LYS A 61 0.71 -7.19 4.85
C LYS A 61 1.71 -6.37 4.06
N ILE A 62 2.92 -6.20 4.58
CA ILE A 62 4.01 -5.51 3.89
C ILE A 62 4.90 -6.55 3.20
N VAL A 63 5.08 -6.41 1.90
CA VAL A 63 6.12 -7.10 1.12
C VAL A 63 7.24 -6.11 0.89
N HIS A 64 8.31 -6.30 1.63
CA HIS A 64 9.45 -5.39 1.59
C HIS A 64 10.27 -5.57 0.31
N THR A 65 10.67 -4.46 -0.29
CA THR A 65 11.72 -4.36 -1.31
C THR A 65 12.55 -3.11 -1.06
N ASP A 66 13.85 -3.19 -1.35
CA ASP A 66 14.79 -2.06 -1.30
C ASP A 66 14.85 -1.28 -2.62
N VAL A 67 14.22 -1.82 -3.67
CA VAL A 67 14.28 -1.27 -5.03
C VAL A 67 12.89 -0.83 -5.47
N ALA A 68 12.82 0.37 -6.04
CA ALA A 68 11.68 0.92 -6.75
C ALA A 68 12.15 1.41 -8.12
N VAL A 69 11.33 1.21 -9.17
CA VAL A 69 11.63 1.66 -10.53
C VAL A 69 11.40 3.17 -10.60
N SER A 70 12.39 3.92 -11.10
CA SER A 70 12.29 5.36 -11.30
C SER A 70 11.41 5.69 -12.50
N GLY A 71 10.74 6.84 -12.47
CA GLY A 71 10.00 7.35 -13.64
C GLY A 71 10.87 7.65 -14.86
N SER A 72 12.19 7.74 -14.68
CA SER A 72 13.18 7.89 -15.76
C SER A 72 13.67 6.56 -16.34
N ASP A 73 13.34 5.43 -15.70
CA ASP A 73 13.82 4.12 -16.15
C ASP A 73 13.05 3.67 -17.39
N LYS A 74 13.77 3.10 -18.36
CA LYS A 74 13.14 2.56 -19.56
C LYS A 74 12.50 1.21 -19.24
N PRO A 75 11.24 0.97 -19.65
CA PRO A 75 10.65 -0.36 -19.58
C PRO A 75 11.27 -1.22 -20.70
N SER A 76 12.40 -1.88 -20.39
CA SER A 76 13.23 -2.79 -21.23
C SER A 76 13.73 -2.23 -22.57
#